data_AF-A0A7S1G5J7-F1
#
_entry.id   AF-A0A7S1G5J7-F1
#
_cell.length_a   1.000
_cell.length_b   1.000
_cell.length_c   1.000
_cell.angle_alpha   90.00
_cell.angle_beta   90.00
_cell.angle_gamma   90.00
#
_symmetry.space_group_name_H-M   'P 1'
#
loop_
_entity.id
_entity.type
_entity.pdbx_description
1 polymer ?
#
loop_
_entity_poly.entity_id
_entity_poly.type
_entity_poly.pdbx_seq_one_letter_code
_entity_poly.pdbx_strand_id
1 'polypeptide(L)'
;EASSRSHALLQINVQVEQAQEGAATVLRRAKLNLVDLAGSEKWNTGMAYGRARVKELTAINKSLSALGNCIAKLTERRRAHVPYRDSKLTRLLQDSLGG
;
A
#
# COMPACT_ATOMS: atom_id res chain seq x y z
N GLU A 1 1.03 -17.26 18.96
CA GLU A 1 1.54 -15.96 18.48
C GLU A 1 0.41 -15.18 17.83
N ALA A 2 0.32 -13.87 18.08
CA ALA A 2 -0.69 -13.03 17.45
C ALA A 2 -0.05 -12.26 16.29
N SER A 3 -0.60 -12.43 15.09
CA SER A 3 -0.27 -11.62 13.91
C SER A 3 -0.47 -10.13 14.19
N SER A 4 0.34 -9.28 13.56
CA SER A 4 0.20 -7.82 13.63
C SER A 4 -1.15 -7.39 13.06
N ARG A 5 -1.78 -6.39 13.69
CA ARG A 5 -3.11 -5.87 13.35
C ARG A 5 -3.09 -4.47 12.74
N SER A 6 -1.91 -3.95 12.46
CA SER A 6 -1.69 -2.64 11.84
C SER A 6 -0.77 -2.77 10.63
N HIS A 7 -0.90 -1.82 9.70
CA HIS A 7 0.06 -1.64 8.61
C HIS A 7 1.01 -0.50 8.97
N ALA A 8 2.29 -0.65 8.68
CA ALA A 8 3.29 0.39 8.83
C ALA A 8 3.90 0.74 7.45
N LEU A 9 3.95 2.03 7.15
CA LEU A 9 4.62 2.57 5.97
C LEU A 9 5.66 3.58 6.40
N LEU A 10 6.92 3.32 6.06
CA LEU A 10 8.02 4.27 6.15
C LEU A 10 8.41 4.69 4.73
N GLN A 11 8.25 5.98 4.44
CA GLN A 11 8.60 6.54 3.13
C GLN A 11 9.83 7.45 3.25
N ILE A 12 10.91 7.05 2.59
CA ILE A 12 12.17 7.80 2.53
C ILE A 12 12.23 8.51 1.18
N ASN A 13 12.30 9.84 1.20
CA ASN A 13 12.45 10.67 0.00
C ASN A 13 13.86 11.23 -0.01
N VAL A 14 14.59 10.99 -1.10
CA VAL A 14 15.94 11.51 -1.31
C VAL A 14 15.90 12.47 -2.49
N GLN A 15 16.41 13.68 -2.29
CA GLN A 15 16.58 14.67 -3.34
C GLN A 15 18.06 15.04 -3.44
N VAL A 16 18.62 14.94 -4.64
CA VAL A 16 20.01 15.31 -4.93
C VAL A 16 20.00 16.38 -6.00
N GLU A 17 20.63 17.51 -5.67
CA GLU A 17 20.84 18.61 -6.60
C GLU A 17 22.30 18.59 -7.05
N GLN A 18 22.51 18.48 -8.36
CA GLN A 18 23.84 18.44 -8.95
C GLN A 18 24.00 19.65 -9.88
N ALA A 19 24.77 20.63 -9.42
CA ALA A 19 25.22 21.71 -10.28
C ALA A 19 26.25 21.18 -11.29
N GLN A 20 26.13 21.60 -12.54
CA GLN A 20 27.12 21.36 -13.58
C GLN A 20 27.58 22.71 -14.14
N GLU A 21 28.89 22.92 -14.21
CA GLU A 21 29.47 24.13 -14.77
C GLU A 21 29.09 24.26 -16.25
N GLY A 22 28.46 25.38 -16.62
CA GLY A 22 27.99 25.62 -17.99
C GLY A 22 26.70 24.89 -18.39
N ALA A 23 26.01 24.22 -17.46
CA ALA A 23 24.75 23.53 -17.73
C ALA A 23 23.68 23.81 -16.65
N ALA A 24 22.43 23.41 -16.96
CA ALA A 24 21.35 23.51 -16.00
C ALA A 24 21.56 22.52 -14.83
N THR A 25 21.24 22.97 -13.62
CA THR A 25 21.26 22.12 -12.43
C THR A 25 20.34 20.91 -12.60
N VAL A 26 20.87 19.71 -12.35
CA VAL A 26 20.10 18.46 -12.43
C VAL A 26 19.53 18.13 -11.05
N LEU A 27 18.21 18.02 -10.97
CA LEU A 27 17.51 17.57 -9.77
C LEU A 27 17.12 16.09 -9.90
N ARG A 28 17.71 15.23 -9.06
CA ARG A 28 17.34 13.82 -8.96
C ARG A 28 16.48 13.59 -7.74
N ARG A 29 15.38 12.85 -7.90
CA ARG A 29 14.47 12.47 -6.81
C ARG A 29 14.35 10.95 -6.77
N ALA A 30 14.43 10.38 -5.58
CA ALA A 30 14.19 8.98 -5.32
C ALA A 30 13.22 8.83 -4.15
N LYS A 31 12.37 7.81 -4.22
CA LYS A 31 11.40 7.49 -3.18
C LYS A 31 11.48 6.00 -2.86
N LEU A 32 11.81 5.68 -1.62
CA LEU A 32 11.86 4.31 -1.11
C LEU A 32 10.71 4.12 -0.12
N ASN A 33 9.86 3.14 -0.38
CA ASN A 33 8.80 2.72 0.53
C ASN A 33 9.19 1.42 1.23
N LEU A 34 9.29 1.45 2.54
CA LEU A 34 9.42 0.27 3.40
C LEU A 34 8.05 -0.01 4.02
N VAL A 35 7.45 -1.13 3.63
CA VAL A 35 6.05 -1.45 3.95
C VAL A 35 5.99 -2.76 4.75
N ASP A 36 5.40 -2.69 5.94
CA ASP A 36 5.03 -3.85 6.76
C ASP A 36 3.50 -3.94 6.85
N LEU A 37 2.94 -5.10 6.58
CA LEU A 37 1.50 -5.30 6.49
C LEU A 37 1.01 -6.25 7.57
N ALA A 38 -0.11 -5.88 8.21
CA ALA A 38 -0.90 -6.80 9.03
C ALA A 38 -1.20 -8.12 8.30
N GLY A 39 -1.45 -9.17 9.08
CA GLY A 39 -1.78 -10.46 8.51
C GLY A 39 -3.15 -10.50 7.82
N SER A 40 -3.25 -11.41 6.85
CA SER A 40 -4.45 -11.62 6.01
C SER A 40 -5.36 -12.73 6.55
N GLU A 41 -5.21 -13.11 7.81
CA GLU A 41 -5.88 -14.28 8.35
C GLU A 41 -7.42 -14.16 8.32
N LYS A 42 -8.06 -15.29 8.04
CA LYS A 42 -9.51 -15.44 8.15
C LYS A 42 -9.85 -15.73 9.61
N TRP A 43 -10.79 -14.99 10.18
CA TRP A 43 -11.31 -15.27 11.52
C TRP A 43 -12.45 -16.29 11.45
N ASN A 44 -12.62 -17.08 12.52
CA ASN A 44 -13.67 -18.08 12.60
C ASN A 44 -15.03 -17.41 12.82
N THR A 45 -15.88 -17.41 11.78
CA THR A 45 -17.23 -16.84 11.86
C THR A 45 -18.17 -17.59 12.81
N GLY A 46 -17.83 -18.81 13.23
CA GLY A 46 -18.55 -19.58 14.23
C GLY A 46 -18.24 -19.19 15.68
N MET A 47 -17.25 -18.33 15.91
CA MET A 47 -17.00 -17.74 17.23
C MET A 47 -17.70 -16.38 17.35
N ALA A 48 -18.40 -16.18 18.46
CA ALA A 48 -19.03 -14.91 18.79
C ALA A 48 -17.95 -13.86 19.15
N TYR A 49 -17.50 -13.10 18.15
CA TYR A 49 -16.67 -11.92 18.40
C TYR A 49 -17.53 -10.70 18.70
N GLY A 50 -17.09 -9.88 19.65
CA GLY A 50 -17.72 -8.58 19.90
C GLY A 50 -17.65 -7.67 18.67
N ARG A 51 -18.64 -6.78 18.53
CA ARG A 51 -18.78 -5.85 17.37
C ARG A 51 -17.51 -5.06 17.07
N ALA A 52 -16.81 -4.59 18.10
CA ALA A 52 -15.56 -3.84 17.95
C ALA A 52 -14.45 -4.68 17.30
N ARG A 53 -14.34 -5.95 17.71
CA ARG A 53 -13.34 -6.90 17.19
C ARG A 53 -13.61 -7.26 15.73
N VAL A 54 -14.88 -7.49 15.38
CA VAL A 54 -15.30 -7.75 13.98
C VAL A 54 -14.97 -6.55 13.09
N LYS A 55 -15.25 -5.34 13.55
CA LYS A 55 -14.96 -4.10 12.81
C LYS A 55 -13.45 -3.92 12.56
N GLU A 56 -12.61 -4.17 13.55
CA GLU A 56 -11.14 -4.12 13.43
C GLU A 56 -10.63 -5.12 12.40
N LEU A 57 -11.01 -6.40 12.53
CA LEU A 57 -10.61 -7.47 11.61
C LEU A 57 -11.09 -7.20 10.17
N THR A 58 -12.30 -6.66 10.01
CA THR A 58 -12.84 -6.27 8.71
C THR A 58 -12.04 -5.12 8.10
N ALA A 59 -11.60 -4.16 8.90
CA ALA A 59 -10.80 -3.04 8.42
C ALA A 59 -9.42 -3.50 7.92
N ILE A 60 -8.75 -4.42 8.63
CA ILE A 60 -7.46 -5.01 8.22
C ILE A 60 -7.59 -5.73 6.88
N ASN A 61 -8.56 -6.64 6.76
CA ASN A 61 -8.74 -7.41 5.53
C ASN A 61 -9.25 -6.55 4.37
N LYS A 62 -9.91 -5.41 4.64
CA LYS A 62 -10.32 -4.48 3.59
C LYS A 62 -9.13 -3.85 2.87
N SER A 63 -8.11 -3.34 3.58
CA SER A 63 -6.92 -2.76 2.95
C SER A 63 -6.13 -3.81 2.17
N LEU A 64 -5.98 -5.02 2.71
CA LEU A 64 -5.28 -6.12 2.04
C LEU A 64 -6.02 -6.60 0.78
N SER A 65 -7.36 -6.70 0.84
CA SER A 65 -8.17 -7.06 -0.32
C SER A 65 -8.11 -6.00 -1.41
N ALA A 66 -8.15 -4.71 -1.04
CA ALA A 66 -7.99 -3.62 -1.99
C ALA A 66 -6.62 -3.66 -2.68
N LEU A 67 -5.56 -3.97 -1.94
CA LEU A 67 -4.21 -4.16 -2.50
C LEU A 67 -4.18 -5.33 -3.49
N GLY A 68 -4.75 -6.48 -3.13
CA GLY A 68 -4.87 -7.63 -4.02
C GLY A 68 -5.63 -7.31 -5.31
N ASN A 69 -6.73 -6.55 -5.21
CA ASN A 69 -7.50 -6.10 -6.37
C ASN A 69 -6.69 -5.17 -7.28
N CYS A 70 -5.89 -4.25 -6.72
CA CYS A 70 -5.02 -3.38 -7.51
C CYS A 70 -3.97 -4.19 -8.28
N ILE A 71 -3.31 -5.15 -7.61
CA ILE A 71 -2.30 -6.02 -8.23
C ILE A 71 -2.94 -6.87 -9.33
N ALA A 72 -4.08 -7.51 -9.06
CA ALA A 72 -4.79 -8.30 -10.06
C ALA A 72 -5.17 -7.49 -11.30
N LYS A 73 -5.59 -6.23 -11.11
CA LYS A 73 -5.91 -5.33 -12.22
C LYS A 73 -4.67 -4.90 -13.01
N LEU A 74 -3.54 -4.69 -12.33
CA LEU A 74 -2.27 -4.35 -12.97
C LEU A 74 -1.68 -5.47 -13.82
N THR A 75 -2.01 -6.73 -13.55
CA THR A 75 -1.55 -7.88 -14.34
C THR A 75 -2.45 -8.19 -15.53
N GLU A 76 -3.62 -7.53 -15.66
CA GLU A 76 -4.49 -7.68 -16.83
C GLU A 76 -3.82 -7.06 -18.08
N ARG A 77 -3.90 -7.76 -19.22
CA ARG A 77 -3.32 -7.29 -20.49
C ARG A 77 -3.98 -6.01 -21.03
N ARG A 78 -5.23 -5.76 -20.66
CA ARG A 78 -5.95 -4.54 -21.04
C ARG A 78 -5.70 -3.49 -19.98
N ARG A 79 -5.28 -2.30 -20.40
CA ARG A 79 -5.20 -1.13 -19.52
C ARG A 79 -6.62 -0.73 -19.08
N ALA A 80 -7.06 -1.27 -17.96
CA ALA A 80 -8.30 -0.94 -17.29
C ALA A 80 -8.04 -0.03 -16.09
N HIS A 81 -9.10 0.61 -15.59
CA HIS A 81 -9.02 1.41 -14.37
C HIS A 81 -8.60 0.52 -13.17
N VAL A 82 -7.51 0.91 -12.50
CA VAL A 82 -7.03 0.25 -11.29
C VAL A 82 -7.60 0.97 -10.05
N PRO A 83 -8.26 0.26 -9.11
CA PRO A 83 -9.03 0.88 -8.05
C PRO A 83 -8.18 1.30 -6.83
N TYR A 84 -7.16 2.13 -7.02
CA TYR A 84 -6.28 2.59 -5.93
C TYR A 84 -7.01 3.34 -4.80
N ARG A 85 -8.22 3.84 -5.07
CA ARG A 85 -9.03 4.61 -4.12
C ARG A 85 -9.78 3.78 -3.08
N ASP A 86 -9.81 2.46 -3.23
CA ASP A 86 -10.61 1.56 -2.37
C ASP A 86 -10.07 1.47 -0.93
N SER A 87 -8.80 1.83 -0.72
CA SER A 87 -8.20 1.93 0.61
C SER A 87 -7.18 3.07 0.70
N LYS A 88 -6.88 3.52 1.93
CA LYS A 88 -5.79 4.48 2.17
C LYS A 88 -4.43 3.89 1.78
N LEU A 89 -4.23 2.59 2.04
CA LEU A 89 -3.00 1.87 1.71
C LEU A 89 -2.69 1.92 0.20
N THR A 90 -3.67 1.54 -0.62
CA THR A 90 -3.53 1.53 -2.09
C THR A 90 -3.38 2.93 -2.67
N ARG A 91 -3.96 3.95 -2.03
CA ARG A 91 -3.80 5.35 -2.44
C ARG A 91 -2.40 5.89 -2.14
N LEU A 92 -1.81 5.52 -1.00
CA LEU A 92 -0.44 5.89 -0.64
C LEU A 92 0.59 5.20 -1.55
N LEU A 93 0.31 3.97 -1.98
CA LEU A 93 1.20 3.16 -2.82
C LEU A 93 0.93 3.31 -4.33
N GLN A 94 -0.01 4.17 -4.75
CA GLN A 94 -0.46 4.24 -6.14
C GLN A 94 0.70 4.50 -7.13
N ASP A 95 1.64 5.35 -6.75
CA ASP A 95 2.79 5.74 -7.58
C ASP A 95 3.91 4.69 -7.58
N SER A 96 3.81 3.71 -6.68
CA SER A 96 4.74 2.58 -6.57
C SER A 96 4.17 1.32 -7.21
N LEU A 97 2.85 1.27 -7.42
CA LEU A 97 2.11 0.15 -8.00
C LEU A 97 1.61 0.55 -9.38
N GLY A 98 2.35 0.27 -10.45
CA GLY A 98 1.89 0.45 -11.83
C GLY A 98 2.52 1.61 -12.60
N GLY A 99 3.19 2.54 -11.91
CA GLY A 99 3.88 3.69 -12.52
C GLY A 99 2.94 4.85 -12.85
#